data_AF-A0ABD5SBX4-F1
#
_entry.id   AF-A0ABD5SBX4-F1
#
_cell.length_a   1.000
_cell.length_b   1.000
_cell.length_c   1.000
_cell.angle_alpha   90.00
_cell.angle_beta   90.00
_cell.angle_gamma   90.00
#
_symmetry.space_group_name_H-M   'P 1'
#
loop_
_entity.id
_entity.type
_entity.pdbx_description
1 polymer ?
#
loop_
_entity_poly.entity_id
_entity_poly.type
_entity_poly.pdbx_seq_one_letter_code
_entity_poly.pdbx_strand_id
1 'polypeptide(L)'
;MIPTLTYLQFHLVFSFPLLAVLWYVAPRYDARRRRRATIGIAILVAIAYAYTTPWISYMIRRGAWWYGDGAVLVRALSIPLGEYLYFAIQTLIVAFVLHRLGFDPTFREGDFDRKPRVAGVLVGLSMVVVGLWLVSLGDSFLYLGGLIAWVGPVLALQWSVGGGYLIRTPEVWLTATLVPSLYFWVVDRIAIEMGTWIISDTYTTGVAVLGLPIEEMLFFASASLMTINGLVLFEWVLDWNDRRAAAEGSPLDALDPADD
;
A
#
# COMPACT_ATOMS: atom_id res chain seq x y z
N MET A 1 10.28 23.34 24.39
CA MET A 1 9.13 22.69 23.74
C MET A 1 9.41 22.64 22.26
N ILE A 2 9.39 21.47 21.63
CA ILE A 2 9.48 21.38 20.17
C ILE A 2 8.17 21.99 19.62
N PRO A 3 8.20 22.93 18.66
CA PRO A 3 6.97 23.48 18.11
C PRO A 3 6.13 22.37 17.47
N THR A 4 4.85 22.28 17.81
CA THR A 4 3.93 21.36 17.13
C THR A 4 3.81 21.78 15.67
N LEU A 5 4.23 20.90 14.75
CA LEU A 5 4.04 21.13 13.32
C LEU A 5 2.59 20.86 12.97
N THR A 6 2.03 21.73 12.14
CA THR A 6 0.80 21.39 11.43
C THR A 6 1.02 20.19 10.54
N TYR A 7 -0.04 19.45 10.24
CA TYR A 7 0.01 18.29 9.37
C TYR A 7 0.58 18.65 7.97
N LEU A 8 0.25 19.83 7.45
CA LEU A 8 0.82 20.28 6.17
C LEU A 8 2.34 20.53 6.27
N GLN A 9 2.80 21.16 7.36
CA GLN A 9 4.24 21.36 7.59
C GLN A 9 4.98 20.05 7.78
N PHE A 10 4.37 19.08 8.45
CA PHE A 10 4.90 17.73 8.57
C PHE A 10 5.19 17.13 7.17
N HIS A 11 4.26 17.24 6.22
CA HIS A 11 4.51 16.78 4.85
C HIS A 11 5.63 17.54 4.16
N LEU A 12 5.69 18.86 4.34
CA LEU A 12 6.74 19.70 3.76
C LEU A 12 8.13 19.34 4.26
N VAL A 13 8.26 18.91 5.51
CA VAL A 13 9.54 18.57 6.15
C VAL A 13 9.94 17.12 5.90
N PHE A 14 9.00 16.18 6.00
CA PHE A 14 9.34 14.76 5.98
C PHE A 14 8.91 14.06 4.69
N SER A 15 7.71 14.31 4.17
CA SER A 15 7.19 13.50 3.06
C SER A 15 7.63 14.02 1.68
N PHE A 16 7.50 15.33 1.43
CA PHE A 16 7.83 15.94 0.14
C PHE A 16 9.33 15.90 -0.19
N PRO A 17 10.27 16.15 0.74
CA PRO A 17 11.69 16.06 0.42
C PRO A 17 12.09 14.65 0.02
N LEU A 18 11.62 13.62 0.76
CA LEU A 18 11.86 12.22 0.38
C LEU A 18 11.25 11.90 -0.99
N LEU A 19 10.01 12.32 -1.23
CA LEU A 19 9.34 12.13 -2.51
C LEU A 19 10.11 12.78 -3.67
N ALA A 20 10.62 13.99 -3.48
CA ALA A 20 11.41 14.71 -4.48
C ALA A 20 12.74 14.01 -4.77
N VAL A 21 13.44 13.53 -3.74
CA VAL A 21 14.67 12.76 -3.90
C VAL A 21 14.38 11.46 -4.66
N LEU A 22 13.36 10.70 -4.25
CA LEU A 22 12.98 9.45 -4.91
C LEU A 22 12.57 9.66 -6.36
N TRP A 23 11.84 10.73 -6.66
CA TRP A 23 11.49 11.11 -8.03
C TRP A 23 12.73 11.44 -8.86
N TYR A 24 13.68 12.18 -8.30
CA TYR A 24 14.93 12.55 -8.97
C TYR A 24 15.80 11.32 -9.29
N VAL A 25 15.88 10.35 -8.36
CA VAL A 25 16.67 9.12 -8.55
C VAL A 25 15.89 7.97 -9.19
N ALA A 26 14.62 8.19 -9.54
CA ALA A 26 13.79 7.16 -10.16
C ALA A 26 14.39 6.70 -11.49
N PRO A 27 14.30 5.39 -11.83
CA PRO A 27 14.84 4.88 -13.08
C PRO A 27 14.16 5.52 -14.29
N ARG A 28 14.95 5.84 -15.31
CA ARG A 28 14.44 6.35 -16.59
C ARG A 28 14.07 5.19 -17.50
N TYR A 29 12.83 4.72 -17.37
CA TYR A 29 12.30 3.67 -18.23
C TYR A 29 12.02 4.15 -19.66
N ASP A 30 12.00 3.19 -20.59
CA ASP A 30 11.47 3.37 -21.94
C ASP A 30 10.00 3.82 -21.90
N ALA A 31 9.48 4.31 -23.04
CA ALA A 31 8.16 4.89 -23.11
C ALA A 31 7.04 3.92 -22.70
N ARG A 32 7.16 2.62 -23.02
CA ARG A 32 6.14 1.61 -22.71
C ARG A 32 6.12 1.33 -21.22
N ARG A 33 7.27 1.00 -20.62
CA ARG A 33 7.34 0.71 -19.18
C ARG A 33 7.02 1.94 -18.33
N ARG A 34 7.45 3.14 -18.74
CA ARG A 34 7.07 4.40 -18.08
C ARG A 34 5.56 4.60 -18.06
N ARG A 35 4.88 4.40 -19.21
CA ARG A 35 3.41 4.51 -19.28
C ARG A 35 2.71 3.51 -18.36
N ARG A 36 3.19 2.27 -18.30
CA ARG A 36 2.65 1.23 -17.40
C ARG A 36 2.79 1.62 -15.94
N ALA A 37 4.00 2.01 -15.54
CA ALA A 37 4.29 2.47 -14.18
C ALA A 37 3.39 3.65 -13.80
N THR A 38 3.29 4.68 -14.64
CA THR A 38 2.43 5.85 -14.37
C THR A 38 0.95 5.46 -14.21
N ILE A 39 0.43 4.60 -15.07
CA ILE A 39 -0.97 4.13 -14.98
C ILE A 39 -1.18 3.31 -13.70
N GLY A 40 -0.28 2.36 -13.41
CA GLY A 40 -0.37 1.53 -12.21
C GLY A 40 -0.35 2.37 -10.93
N ILE A 41 0.55 3.35 -10.85
CA ILE A 41 0.64 4.30 -9.74
C ILE A 41 -0.65 5.11 -9.62
N ALA A 42 -1.16 5.67 -10.72
CA ALA A 42 -2.38 6.48 -10.69
C ALA A 42 -3.61 5.66 -10.23
N ILE A 43 -3.72 4.42 -10.69
CA ILE A 43 -4.78 3.49 -10.25
C ILE A 43 -4.66 3.22 -8.76
N LEU A 44 -3.46 2.91 -8.26
CA LEU A 44 -3.29 2.64 -6.83
C LEU A 44 -3.52 3.85 -5.95
N VAL A 45 -3.15 5.06 -6.39
CA VAL A 45 -3.50 6.29 -5.67
C VAL A 45 -5.02 6.42 -5.58
N ALA A 46 -5.75 6.20 -6.67
CA ALA A 46 -7.21 6.26 -6.67
C ALA A 46 -7.84 5.19 -5.75
N ILE A 47 -7.31 3.96 -5.77
CA ILE A 47 -7.74 2.88 -4.88
C ILE A 47 -7.43 3.24 -3.41
N ALA A 48 -6.26 3.79 -3.12
CA ALA A 48 -5.88 4.22 -1.77
C ALA A 48 -6.88 5.25 -1.23
N TYR A 49 -7.28 6.23 -2.04
CA TYR A 49 -8.36 7.16 -1.67
C TYR A 49 -9.68 6.44 -1.40
N ALA A 50 -10.15 5.62 -2.34
CA ALA A 50 -11.46 4.99 -2.25
C ALA A 50 -11.56 3.99 -1.08
N TYR A 51 -10.49 3.23 -0.82
CA TYR A 51 -10.48 2.14 0.16
C TYR A 51 -10.10 2.60 1.57
N THR A 52 -9.19 3.57 1.69
CA THR A 52 -8.66 4.02 2.99
C THR A 52 -9.57 5.07 3.63
N THR A 53 -10.18 5.95 2.83
CA THR A 53 -11.00 7.06 3.35
C THR A 53 -12.14 6.58 4.27
N PRO A 54 -12.96 5.57 3.90
CA PRO A 54 -14.05 5.13 4.76
C PRO A 54 -13.57 4.56 6.10
N TRP A 55 -12.50 3.76 6.07
CA TRP A 55 -11.93 3.11 7.24
C TRP A 55 -11.28 4.12 8.19
N ILE A 56 -10.44 5.03 7.68
CA ILE A 56 -9.85 6.11 8.50
C ILE A 56 -10.92 7.04 9.07
N SER A 57 -11.92 7.40 8.26
CA SER A 57 -13.02 8.24 8.74
C SER A 57 -13.78 7.56 9.88
N TYR A 58 -13.97 6.23 9.81
CA TYR A 58 -14.58 5.47 10.89
C TYR A 58 -13.71 5.49 12.15
N MET A 59 -12.43 5.20 12.03
CA MET A 59 -11.51 5.13 13.18
C MET A 59 -11.33 6.48 13.88
N ILE A 60 -11.19 7.58 13.13
CA ILE A 60 -11.13 8.94 13.68
C ILE A 60 -12.43 9.27 14.44
N ARG A 61 -13.61 8.93 13.88
CA ARG A 61 -14.90 9.17 14.58
C ARG A 61 -15.05 8.33 15.85
N ARG A 62 -14.45 7.15 15.90
CA ARG A 62 -14.40 6.32 17.12
C ARG A 62 -13.40 6.85 18.14
N GLY A 63 -12.51 7.76 17.75
CA GLY A 63 -11.48 8.31 18.62
C GLY A 63 -10.26 7.40 18.74
N ALA A 64 -10.00 6.52 17.76
CA ALA A 64 -8.80 5.69 17.74
C ALA A 64 -7.52 6.55 17.64
N TRP A 65 -7.60 7.67 16.94
CA TRP A 65 -6.62 8.76 16.98
C TRP A 65 -7.27 10.10 16.67
N TRP A 66 -6.58 11.16 17.03
CA TRP A 66 -6.94 12.54 16.69
C TRP A 66 -5.68 13.39 16.49
N TYR A 67 -5.88 14.68 16.28
CA TYR A 67 -4.81 15.62 15.95
C TYR A 67 -4.72 16.66 17.05
N GLY A 68 -3.50 17.11 17.36
CA GLY A 68 -3.27 18.17 18.33
C GLY A 68 -3.94 19.49 17.92
N ASP A 69 -4.13 20.37 18.90
CA ASP A 69 -4.74 21.69 18.68
C ASP A 69 -3.94 22.48 17.63
N GLY A 70 -4.65 23.02 16.64
CA GLY A 70 -4.02 23.77 15.54
C GLY A 70 -3.25 22.92 14.52
N ALA A 71 -3.14 21.60 14.70
CA ALA A 71 -2.42 20.73 13.76
C ALA A 71 -3.15 20.58 12.41
N VAL A 72 -4.48 20.77 12.38
CA VAL A 72 -5.32 20.63 11.19
C VAL A 72 -5.71 21.99 10.64
N LEU A 73 -5.16 22.34 9.46
CA LEU A 73 -5.47 23.58 8.77
C LEU A 73 -6.82 23.53 8.01
N VAL A 74 -7.10 22.41 7.33
CA VAL A 74 -8.29 22.23 6.48
C VAL A 74 -8.82 20.80 6.64
N ARG A 75 -10.15 20.64 6.61
CA ARG A 75 -10.85 19.33 6.58
C ARG A 75 -11.67 19.20 5.30
N ALA A 76 -11.72 18.00 4.72
CA ALA A 76 -12.56 17.64 3.58
C ALA A 76 -13.23 16.27 3.82
N LEU A 77 -14.52 16.14 3.55
CA LEU A 77 -15.35 14.96 3.87
C LEU A 77 -15.14 14.45 5.32
N SER A 78 -14.97 15.38 6.26
CA SER A 78 -14.79 15.12 7.70
C SER A 78 -13.41 14.61 8.16
N ILE A 79 -12.43 14.44 7.27
CA ILE A 79 -11.04 14.14 7.66
C ILE A 79 -10.07 15.27 7.25
N PRO A 80 -8.94 15.45 7.95
CA PRO A 80 -7.95 16.46 7.60
C PRO A 80 -7.44 16.32 6.17
N LEU A 81 -7.14 17.44 5.51
CA LEU A 81 -6.52 17.42 4.18
C LEU A 81 -5.17 16.67 4.18
N GLY A 82 -4.47 16.70 5.31
CA GLY A 82 -3.22 15.95 5.49
C GLY A 82 -3.38 14.45 5.25
N GLU A 83 -4.49 13.84 5.67
CA GLU A 83 -4.75 12.40 5.45
C GLU A 83 -4.77 12.07 3.96
N TYR A 84 -5.46 12.89 3.16
CA TYR A 84 -5.51 12.71 1.72
C TYR A 84 -4.14 12.89 1.05
N LEU A 85 -3.34 13.84 1.53
CA LEU A 85 -1.97 13.99 1.06
C LEU A 85 -1.12 12.79 1.46
N TYR A 86 -1.32 12.27 2.67
CA TYR A 86 -0.62 11.10 3.18
C TYR A 86 -0.88 9.88 2.29
N PHE A 87 -2.13 9.58 1.93
CA PHE A 87 -2.46 8.43 1.08
C PHE A 87 -1.73 8.50 -0.26
N ALA A 88 -1.77 9.66 -0.92
CA ALA A 88 -1.10 9.84 -2.20
C ALA A 88 0.42 9.81 -2.07
N ILE A 89 0.99 10.55 -1.12
CA ILE A 89 2.45 10.66 -0.95
C ILE A 89 3.04 9.32 -0.52
N GLN A 90 2.41 8.59 0.41
CA GLN A 90 2.85 7.26 0.79
C GLN A 90 2.81 6.31 -0.41
N THR A 91 1.71 6.29 -1.18
CA THR A 91 1.60 5.44 -2.38
C THR A 91 2.72 5.77 -3.39
N LEU A 92 3.01 7.05 -3.60
CA LEU A 92 4.07 7.50 -4.52
C LEU A 92 5.47 7.11 -4.01
N ILE A 93 5.76 7.31 -2.72
CA ILE A 93 7.05 6.94 -2.11
C ILE A 93 7.26 5.43 -2.24
N VAL A 94 6.27 4.63 -1.85
CA VAL A 94 6.33 3.15 -1.94
C VAL A 94 6.54 2.73 -3.41
N ALA A 95 5.81 3.34 -4.34
CA ALA A 95 5.98 3.07 -5.76
C ALA A 95 7.40 3.41 -6.25
N PHE A 96 7.94 4.58 -5.92
CA PHE A 96 9.27 4.95 -6.37
C PHE A 96 10.36 4.08 -5.74
N VAL A 97 10.22 3.66 -4.48
CA VAL A 97 11.13 2.68 -3.87
C VAL A 97 11.09 1.36 -4.64
N LEU A 98 9.91 0.82 -4.95
CA LEU A 98 9.79 -0.41 -5.76
C LEU A 98 10.50 -0.29 -7.09
N HIS A 99 10.22 0.77 -7.85
CA HIS A 99 10.84 0.95 -9.16
C HIS A 99 12.35 1.19 -9.04
N ARG A 100 12.82 1.83 -7.97
CA ARG A 100 14.24 2.06 -7.71
C ARG A 100 14.99 0.78 -7.34
N LEU A 101 14.36 -0.13 -6.60
CA LEU A 101 14.89 -1.47 -6.33
C LEU A 101 14.85 -2.35 -7.59
N GLY A 102 13.84 -2.13 -8.43
CA GLY A 102 13.62 -2.89 -9.65
C GLY A 102 12.95 -4.24 -9.37
N PHE A 103 12.16 -4.69 -10.34
CA PHE A 103 11.53 -6.01 -10.30
C PHE A 103 11.33 -6.53 -11.72
N ASP A 104 11.20 -7.86 -11.82
CA ASP A 104 10.93 -8.60 -13.06
C ASP A 104 9.44 -8.93 -13.14
N PRO A 105 8.64 -8.20 -13.94
CA PRO A 105 7.22 -8.49 -14.13
C PRO A 105 6.97 -9.68 -15.05
N THR A 106 7.99 -10.38 -15.54
CA THR A 106 7.82 -11.44 -16.53
C THR A 106 6.95 -12.58 -16.01
N PHE A 107 5.91 -12.89 -16.76
CA PHE A 107 5.08 -14.08 -16.56
C PHE A 107 5.89 -15.36 -16.80
N ARG A 108 5.72 -16.34 -15.91
CA ARG A 108 6.32 -17.67 -16.01
C ARG A 108 5.28 -18.76 -15.83
N GLU A 109 5.51 -19.92 -16.45
CA GLU A 109 4.69 -21.11 -16.22
C GLU A 109 4.69 -21.46 -14.72
N GLY A 110 3.49 -21.74 -14.17
CA GLY A 110 3.28 -21.96 -12.75
C GLY A 110 2.82 -20.74 -11.95
N ASP A 111 2.91 -19.51 -12.49
CA ASP A 111 2.45 -18.30 -11.77
C ASP A 111 0.92 -18.32 -11.48
N PHE A 112 0.15 -19.12 -12.22
CA PHE A 112 -1.29 -19.33 -12.02
C PHE A 112 -1.66 -20.54 -11.14
N ASP A 113 -0.67 -21.20 -10.53
CA ASP A 113 -0.89 -22.37 -9.69
C ASP A 113 -1.96 -22.13 -8.61
N ARG A 114 -2.87 -23.09 -8.46
CA ARG A 114 -4.02 -22.95 -7.57
C ARG A 114 -3.61 -22.92 -6.09
N LYS A 115 -2.57 -23.68 -5.72
CA LYS A 115 -2.14 -23.83 -4.32
C LYS A 115 -1.79 -22.49 -3.65
N PRO A 116 -0.85 -21.67 -4.17
CA PRO A 116 -0.51 -20.39 -3.54
C PRO A 116 -1.68 -19.40 -3.57
N ARG A 117 -2.51 -19.42 -4.62
CA ARG A 117 -3.69 -18.56 -4.74
C ARG A 117 -4.72 -18.88 -3.66
N VAL A 118 -5.09 -20.16 -3.51
CA VAL A 118 -6.04 -20.62 -2.50
C VAL A 118 -5.49 -20.36 -1.10
N ALA A 119 -4.21 -20.64 -0.84
CA ALA A 119 -3.59 -20.37 0.45
C ALA A 119 -3.67 -18.88 0.82
N GLY A 120 -3.30 -17.97 -0.09
CA GLY A 120 -3.36 -16.53 0.17
C GLY A 120 -4.80 -16.01 0.34
N VAL A 121 -5.77 -16.56 -0.41
CA VAL A 121 -7.19 -16.25 -0.20
C VAL A 121 -7.66 -16.68 1.18
N LEU A 122 -7.34 -17.91 1.60
CA LEU A 122 -7.70 -18.41 2.94
C LEU A 122 -7.07 -17.55 4.04
N VAL A 123 -5.81 -17.15 3.88
CA VAL A 123 -5.14 -16.23 4.81
C VAL A 123 -5.88 -14.89 4.86
N GLY A 124 -6.14 -14.25 3.72
CA GLY A 124 -6.83 -12.95 3.69
C GLY A 124 -8.25 -13.01 4.27
N LEU A 125 -9.01 -14.08 4.01
CA LEU A 125 -10.32 -14.30 4.62
C LEU A 125 -10.23 -14.54 6.13
N SER A 126 -9.22 -15.32 6.57
CA SER A 126 -9.00 -15.54 8.00
C SER A 126 -8.65 -14.24 8.74
N MET A 127 -7.94 -13.30 8.10
CA MET A 127 -7.67 -11.98 8.67
C MET A 127 -8.96 -11.20 8.91
N VAL A 128 -9.95 -11.27 8.01
CA VAL A 128 -11.26 -10.64 8.26
C VAL A 128 -11.92 -11.23 9.50
N VAL A 129 -11.99 -12.56 9.59
CA VAL A 129 -12.62 -13.25 10.72
C VAL A 129 -11.89 -12.93 12.03
N VAL A 130 -10.57 -13.06 12.04
CA VAL A 130 -9.73 -12.82 13.22
C VAL A 130 -9.77 -11.35 13.62
N GLY A 131 -9.69 -10.42 12.67
CA GLY A 131 -9.73 -8.98 12.95
C GLY A 131 -11.07 -8.56 13.56
N LEU A 132 -12.20 -9.02 13.00
CA LEU A 132 -13.52 -8.76 13.58
C LEU A 132 -13.72 -9.43 14.93
N TRP A 133 -13.17 -10.64 15.12
CA TRP A 133 -13.17 -11.30 16.42
C TRP A 133 -12.37 -10.49 17.45
N LEU A 134 -11.18 -9.98 17.11
CA LEU A 134 -10.39 -9.10 17.99
C LEU A 134 -11.18 -7.85 18.39
N VAL A 135 -11.83 -7.17 17.45
CA VAL A 135 -12.71 -6.01 17.75
C VAL A 135 -13.80 -6.38 18.76
N SER A 136 -14.33 -7.60 18.72
CA SER A 136 -15.35 -8.06 19.66
C SER A 136 -14.85 -8.33 21.09
N LEU A 137 -13.53 -8.45 21.29
CA LEU A 137 -12.95 -8.73 22.62
C LEU A 137 -12.91 -7.49 23.53
N GLY A 138 -12.96 -6.28 22.96
CA GLY A 138 -12.97 -5.04 23.73
C GLY A 138 -12.40 -3.84 22.98
N ASP A 139 -12.58 -2.66 23.56
CA ASP A 139 -12.19 -1.39 22.95
C ASP A 139 -10.69 -1.32 22.62
N SER A 140 -9.81 -1.89 23.47
CA SER A 140 -8.35 -1.91 23.26
C SER A 140 -7.91 -2.65 22.00
N PHE A 141 -8.80 -3.44 21.38
CA PHE A 141 -8.51 -4.16 20.13
C PHE A 141 -9.18 -3.51 18.91
N LEU A 142 -9.88 -2.38 19.08
CA LEU A 142 -10.59 -1.73 17.98
C LEU A 142 -9.65 -1.40 16.81
N TYR A 143 -8.50 -0.77 17.11
CA TYR A 143 -7.56 -0.39 16.08
C TYR A 143 -6.88 -1.63 15.48
N LEU A 144 -6.21 -2.46 16.28
CA LEU A 144 -5.51 -3.64 15.77
C LEU A 144 -6.43 -4.60 15.00
N GLY A 145 -7.59 -4.95 15.57
CA GLY A 145 -8.56 -5.84 14.93
C GLY A 145 -9.17 -5.22 13.68
N GLY A 146 -9.51 -3.93 13.72
CA GLY A 146 -10.01 -3.19 12.57
C GLY A 146 -8.98 -3.06 11.44
N LEU A 147 -7.69 -2.93 11.76
CA LEU A 147 -6.59 -2.93 10.80
C LEU A 147 -6.45 -4.30 10.13
N ILE A 148 -6.39 -5.39 10.91
CA ILE A 148 -6.28 -6.75 10.37
C ILE A 148 -7.46 -7.07 9.46
N ALA A 149 -8.68 -6.72 9.88
CA ALA A 149 -9.89 -6.92 9.09
C ALA A 149 -9.92 -6.08 7.81
N TRP A 150 -9.31 -4.88 7.82
CA TRP A 150 -9.20 -4.01 6.64
C TRP A 150 -8.14 -4.51 5.65
N VAL A 151 -7.04 -5.10 6.10
CA VAL A 151 -5.99 -5.63 5.20
C VAL A 151 -6.44 -6.92 4.50
N GLY A 152 -7.18 -7.78 5.20
CA GLY A 152 -7.56 -9.12 4.76
C GLY A 152 -8.18 -9.21 3.35
N PRO A 153 -9.21 -8.41 3.00
CA PRO A 153 -9.88 -8.48 1.69
C PRO A 153 -8.93 -8.13 0.53
N VAL A 154 -8.04 -7.17 0.73
CA VAL A 154 -7.08 -6.76 -0.30
C VAL A 154 -6.05 -7.84 -0.53
N LEU A 155 -5.50 -8.44 0.53
CA LEU A 155 -4.56 -9.55 0.39
C LEU A 155 -5.24 -10.77 -0.25
N ALA A 156 -6.48 -11.09 0.14
CA ALA A 156 -7.24 -12.17 -0.51
C ALA A 156 -7.37 -11.92 -2.02
N LEU A 157 -7.74 -10.71 -2.43
CA LEU A 157 -7.84 -10.33 -3.84
C LEU A 157 -6.49 -10.44 -4.56
N GLN A 158 -5.42 -9.85 -4.03
CA GLN A 158 -4.10 -9.83 -4.65
C GLN A 158 -3.53 -11.24 -4.84
N TRP A 159 -3.62 -12.07 -3.80
CA TRP A 159 -3.17 -13.44 -3.87
C TRP A 159 -4.06 -14.31 -4.75
N SER A 160 -5.37 -14.02 -4.85
CA SER A 160 -6.24 -14.67 -5.81
C SER A 160 -5.84 -14.38 -7.27
N VAL A 161 -5.27 -13.22 -7.56
CA VAL A 161 -4.86 -12.82 -8.91
C VAL A 161 -3.53 -13.45 -9.30
N GLY A 162 -2.49 -13.29 -8.48
CA GLY A 162 -1.12 -13.71 -8.84
C GLY A 162 -0.32 -14.29 -7.69
N GLY A 163 -0.94 -15.08 -6.81
CA GLY A 163 -0.25 -15.74 -5.69
C GLY A 163 0.97 -16.58 -6.10
N GLY A 164 0.97 -17.20 -7.30
CA GLY A 164 2.13 -17.93 -7.82
C GLY A 164 3.31 -17.01 -8.16
N TYR A 165 3.04 -15.84 -8.74
CA TYR A 165 4.07 -14.82 -8.97
C TYR A 165 4.63 -14.27 -7.64
N LEU A 166 3.76 -13.99 -6.67
CA LEU A 166 4.15 -13.44 -5.37
C LEU A 166 5.02 -14.41 -4.56
N ILE A 167 4.66 -15.70 -4.51
CA ILE A 167 5.43 -16.69 -3.74
C ILE A 167 6.81 -16.98 -4.35
N ARG A 168 6.99 -16.72 -5.65
CA ARG A 168 8.27 -16.86 -6.36
C ARG A 168 9.19 -15.65 -6.18
N THR A 169 8.65 -14.49 -5.81
CA THR A 169 9.41 -13.23 -5.71
C THR A 169 9.39 -12.58 -4.31
N PRO A 170 9.44 -13.34 -3.19
CA PRO A 170 9.23 -12.82 -1.84
C PRO A 170 10.21 -11.73 -1.46
N GLU A 171 11.48 -11.90 -1.80
CA GLU A 171 12.55 -10.94 -1.47
C GLU A 171 12.27 -9.55 -2.03
N VAL A 172 11.74 -9.46 -3.25
CA VAL A 172 11.49 -8.18 -3.93
C VAL A 172 10.37 -7.42 -3.22
N TRP A 173 9.20 -8.03 -3.05
CA TRP A 173 8.07 -7.33 -2.47
C TRP A 173 8.20 -7.13 -0.96
N LEU A 174 8.87 -8.04 -0.23
CA LEU A 174 9.18 -7.84 1.19
C LEU A 174 10.15 -6.69 1.40
N THR A 175 11.25 -6.65 0.63
CA THR A 175 12.24 -5.56 0.76
C THR A 175 11.61 -4.22 0.39
N ALA A 176 10.87 -4.17 -0.72
CA ALA A 176 10.18 -2.96 -1.16
C ALA A 176 9.05 -2.52 -0.22
N THR A 177 8.53 -3.43 0.62
CA THR A 177 7.56 -3.10 1.68
C THR A 177 8.27 -2.52 2.91
N LEU A 178 9.33 -3.17 3.39
CA LEU A 178 9.97 -2.82 4.66
C LEU A 178 10.75 -1.50 4.57
N VAL A 179 11.42 -1.23 3.45
CA VAL A 179 12.22 0.00 3.27
C VAL A 179 11.40 1.29 3.48
N PRO A 180 10.27 1.53 2.78
CA PRO A 180 9.46 2.71 3.03
C PRO A 180 8.76 2.65 4.39
N SER A 181 8.38 1.46 4.87
CA SER A 181 7.73 1.31 6.18
C SER A 181 8.61 1.78 7.31
N LEU A 182 9.90 1.42 7.31
CA LEU A 182 10.88 1.88 8.29
C LEU A 182 10.98 3.42 8.34
N TYR A 183 10.95 4.06 7.17
CA TYR A 183 10.95 5.52 7.09
C TYR A 183 9.69 6.11 7.75
N PHE A 184 8.52 5.59 7.38
CA PHE A 184 7.26 6.06 7.95
C PHE A 184 7.14 5.78 9.45
N TRP A 185 7.67 4.66 9.96
CA TRP A 185 7.71 4.40 11.39
C TRP A 185 8.51 5.47 12.15
N VAL A 186 9.70 5.83 11.65
CA VAL A 186 10.54 6.84 12.28
C VAL A 186 9.84 8.19 12.28
N VAL A 187 9.30 8.59 11.14
CA VAL A 187 8.67 9.89 10.97
C VAL A 187 7.34 9.96 11.76
N ASP A 188 6.60 8.86 11.83
CA ASP A 188 5.35 8.78 12.60
C ASP A 188 5.59 8.89 14.10
N ARG A 189 6.61 8.17 14.59
CA ARG A 189 7.06 8.28 15.97
C ARG A 189 7.44 9.73 16.35
N ILE A 190 8.10 10.45 15.44
CA ILE A 190 8.44 11.87 15.63
C ILE A 190 7.19 12.73 15.73
N ALA A 191 6.23 12.55 14.82
CA ALA A 191 5.00 13.35 14.81
C ALA A 191 4.10 13.10 16.03
N ILE A 192 4.05 11.87 16.53
CA ILE A 192 3.41 11.54 17.80
C ILE A 192 4.10 12.27 18.96
N GLU A 193 5.44 12.28 19.01
CA GLU A 193 6.19 13.00 20.06
C GLU A 193 5.94 14.51 20.05
N MET A 194 5.75 15.07 18.86
CA MET A 194 5.47 16.48 18.65
C MET A 194 4.00 16.86 18.95
N GLY A 195 3.15 15.86 19.21
CA GLY A 195 1.71 16.05 19.45
C GLY A 195 0.92 16.39 18.19
N THR A 196 1.49 16.19 16.99
CA THR A 196 0.77 16.37 15.72
C THR A 196 -0.35 15.34 15.60
N TRP A 197 -0.05 14.09 15.97
CA TRP A 197 -1.01 13.01 16.11
C TRP A 197 -1.03 12.50 17.54
N ILE A 198 -2.22 12.16 18.01
CA ILE A 198 -2.42 11.61 19.34
C ILE A 198 -3.18 10.30 19.16
N ILE A 199 -2.56 9.21 19.60
CA ILE A 199 -3.10 7.86 19.53
C ILE A 199 -3.85 7.56 20.82
N SER A 200 -4.98 6.87 20.71
CA SER A 200 -5.81 6.53 21.86
C SER A 200 -5.21 5.42 22.71
N ASP A 201 -5.08 5.67 24.02
CA ASP A 201 -4.76 4.62 25.00
C ASP A 201 -5.93 3.62 25.18
N THR A 202 -7.17 4.04 24.86
CA THR A 202 -8.37 3.20 25.01
C THR A 202 -8.56 2.23 23.85
N TYR A 203 -8.25 2.67 22.63
CA TYR A 203 -8.54 1.91 21.40
C TYR A 203 -7.33 1.20 20.79
N THR A 204 -6.20 1.21 21.50
CA THR A 204 -4.97 0.48 21.15
C THR A 204 -4.63 -0.58 22.19
N THR A 205 -3.78 -1.51 21.80
CA THR A 205 -3.33 -2.62 22.63
C THR A 205 -2.37 -2.20 23.75
N GLY A 206 -1.85 -0.97 23.70
CA GLY A 206 -0.81 -0.48 24.61
C GLY A 206 0.59 -1.07 24.34
N VAL A 207 0.75 -1.90 23.30
CA VAL A 207 2.05 -2.45 22.92
C VAL A 207 2.78 -1.46 22.02
N ALA A 208 3.93 -0.97 22.48
CA ALA A 208 4.80 -0.09 21.72
C ALA A 208 6.18 -0.71 21.50
N VAL A 209 6.71 -0.58 20.30
CA VAL A 209 8.07 -1.00 19.93
C VAL A 209 8.86 0.25 19.61
N LEU A 210 9.97 0.48 20.33
CA LEU A 210 10.76 1.73 20.24
C LEU A 210 9.90 3.00 20.43
N GLY A 211 8.83 2.89 21.22
CA GLY A 211 7.90 3.98 21.53
C GLY A 211 6.84 4.25 20.46
N LEU A 212 6.78 3.46 19.37
CA LEU A 212 5.72 3.54 18.36
C LEU A 212 4.70 2.43 18.61
N PRO A 213 3.38 2.72 18.64
CA PRO A 213 2.34 1.70 18.76
C PRO A 213 2.45 0.64 17.66
N ILE A 214 2.23 -0.63 18.01
CA ILE A 214 2.33 -1.74 17.05
C ILE A 214 1.31 -1.60 15.91
N GLU A 215 0.15 -0.99 16.18
CA GLU A 215 -0.89 -0.71 15.20
C GLU A 215 -0.39 0.24 14.11
N GLU A 216 0.33 1.30 14.46
CA GLU A 216 0.94 2.22 13.50
C GLU A 216 2.02 1.53 12.66
N MET A 217 2.85 0.70 13.31
CA MET A 217 3.86 -0.09 12.59
C MET A 217 3.22 -1.00 11.53
N LEU A 218 2.19 -1.73 11.94
CA LEU A 218 1.46 -2.64 11.07
C LEU A 218 0.66 -1.89 10.01
N PHE A 219 0.15 -0.69 10.29
CA PHE A 219 -0.55 0.14 9.31
C PHE A 219 0.37 0.51 8.16
N PHE A 220 1.54 1.10 8.43
CA PHE A 220 2.47 1.50 7.37
C PHE A 220 3.04 0.29 6.62
N ALA A 221 3.32 -0.81 7.32
CA ALA A 221 3.75 -2.06 6.69
C ALA A 221 2.70 -2.63 5.76
N SER A 222 1.43 -2.68 6.21
CA SER A 222 0.35 -3.27 5.43
C SER A 222 -0.03 -2.39 4.23
N ALA A 223 -0.12 -1.08 4.41
CA ALA A 223 -0.37 -0.14 3.32
C ALA A 223 0.74 -0.20 2.26
N SER A 224 2.00 -0.31 2.69
CA SER A 224 3.13 -0.51 1.78
C SER A 224 3.02 -1.85 1.06
N LEU A 225 2.76 -2.95 1.78
CA LEU A 225 2.61 -4.29 1.22
C LEU A 225 1.52 -4.37 0.14
N MET A 226 0.33 -3.84 0.44
CA MET A 226 -0.78 -3.82 -0.49
C MET A 226 -0.44 -2.98 -1.73
N THR A 227 0.24 -1.85 -1.57
CA THR A 227 0.67 -1.02 -2.69
C THR A 227 1.69 -1.75 -3.57
N ILE A 228 2.72 -2.35 -2.95
CA ILE A 228 3.76 -3.11 -3.65
C ILE A 228 3.16 -4.27 -4.43
N ASN A 229 2.36 -5.12 -3.76
CA ASN A 229 1.69 -6.24 -4.39
C ASN A 229 0.81 -5.79 -5.55
N GLY A 230 0.08 -4.67 -5.40
CA GLY A 230 -0.73 -4.10 -6.46
C GLY A 230 0.08 -3.72 -7.71
N LEU A 231 1.22 -3.04 -7.54
CA LEU A 231 2.08 -2.60 -8.65
C LEU A 231 2.72 -3.77 -9.37
N VAL A 232 3.31 -4.71 -8.62
CA VAL A 232 4.00 -5.85 -9.23
C VAL A 232 3.03 -6.75 -9.98
N LEU A 233 1.83 -6.98 -9.42
CA LEU A 233 0.78 -7.75 -10.09
C LEU A 233 0.22 -7.02 -11.31
N PHE A 234 0.07 -5.70 -11.26
CA PHE A 234 -0.41 -4.92 -12.39
C PHE A 234 0.55 -5.06 -13.60
N GLU A 235 1.84 -4.82 -13.41
CA GLU A 235 2.82 -4.98 -14.50
C GLU A 235 2.94 -6.43 -14.98
N TRP A 236 2.86 -7.40 -14.06
CA TRP A 236 2.86 -8.83 -14.39
C TRP A 236 1.65 -9.25 -15.24
N VAL A 237 0.44 -8.78 -14.91
CA VAL A 237 -0.76 -9.04 -15.73
C VAL A 237 -0.62 -8.43 -17.12
N LEU A 238 -0.02 -7.24 -17.23
CA LEU A 238 0.21 -6.62 -18.53
C LEU A 238 1.20 -7.42 -19.39
N ASP A 239 2.27 -7.97 -18.81
CA ASP A 239 3.20 -8.85 -19.53
C ASP A 239 2.51 -10.13 -20.01
N TRP A 240 1.70 -10.77 -19.15
CA TRP A 240 0.90 -11.94 -19.54
C TRP A 240 -0.04 -11.63 -20.71
N ASN A 241 -0.75 -10.50 -20.66
CA ASN A 241 -1.64 -10.07 -21.73
C ASN A 241 -0.91 -9.85 -23.06
N ASP A 242 0.27 -9.22 -23.03
CA ASP A 242 1.06 -8.98 -24.24
C ASP A 242 1.48 -10.30 -24.90
N ARG A 243 1.97 -11.26 -24.09
CA ARG A 243 2.42 -12.57 -24.57
C ARG A 243 1.28 -13.38 -25.16
N ARG A 244 0.12 -13.35 -24.49
CA ARG A 244 -1.09 -14.00 -24.97
C ARG A 244 -1.56 -13.41 -26.31
N ALA A 245 -1.60 -12.08 -26.42
CA ALA A 245 -1.97 -11.41 -27.67
C ALA A 245 -1.00 -11.72 -28.82
N ALA A 246 0.30 -11.80 -28.54
CA ALA A 246 1.30 -12.20 -29.54
C ALA A 246 1.12 -13.65 -30.01
N ALA A 247 0.75 -14.57 -29.11
CA ALA A 247 0.46 -15.96 -29.47
C ALA A 247 -0.84 -16.09 -30.30
N GLU A 248 -1.87 -15.31 -29.98
CA GLU A 248 -3.16 -15.30 -30.70
C GLU A 248 -3.06 -14.62 -32.08
N GLY A 249 -2.19 -13.63 -32.26
CA GLY A 249 -1.95 -12.96 -33.55
C GLY A 249 -1.08 -13.75 -34.54
N SER A 250 -0.47 -14.86 -34.11
CA SER A 250 0.49 -15.64 -34.90
C SER A 250 -0.06 -16.73 -35.87
N PRO A 251 -1.33 -17.17 -35.87
CA PRO A 251 -1.76 -18.25 -36.80
C PRO A 251 -2.39 -17.81 -38.14
N LEU A 252 -2.78 -16.55 -38.35
CA LEU A 252 -3.60 -16.15 -39.52
C LEU A 252 -2.88 -15.31 -40.58
N ASP A 253 -1.73 -14.69 -40.28
CA ASP A 253 -0.89 -14.02 -41.30
C ASP A 253 -0.05 -15.02 -42.14
N ALA A 254 -0.14 -16.32 -41.86
CA ALA A 254 0.54 -17.39 -42.59
C ALA A 254 -0.33 -18.06 -43.68
N LEU A 255 -1.56 -17.56 -43.88
CA LEU A 255 -2.51 -18.07 -44.89
C LEU A 255 -2.92 -16.99 -45.89
N ASP A 256 -2.04 -16.03 -46.18
CA ASP A 256 -2.17 -15.23 -47.40
C ASP A 256 -1.41 -15.96 -48.52
N PRO A 257 -2.05 -16.81 -49.34
CA PRO A 257 -1.45 -17.25 -50.57
C PRO A 257 -1.40 -16.01 -51.46
N ALA A 258 -0.23 -15.38 -51.55
CA ALA A 258 0.03 -14.42 -52.60
C ALA A 258 -0.29 -15.10 -53.94
N ASP A 259 -1.21 -14.47 -54.66
CA ASP A 259 -1.76 -14.82 -55.97
C ASP A 259 -0.77 -15.50 -56.93
N ASP A 260 -1.15 -16.67 -57.46
CA ASP A 260 -0.71 -17.19 -58.76
C ASP A 260 -1.64 -16.66 -59.88
#